data_AF-A0A0C1R7K5-F1
#
_entry.id   AF-A0A0C1R7K5-F1
#
_cell.length_a   1.000
_cell.length_b   1.000
_cell.length_c   1.000
_cell.angle_alpha   90.00
_cell.angle_beta   90.00
_cell.angle_gamma   90.00
#
_symmetry.space_group_name_H-M   'P 1'
#
loop_
_entity.id
_entity.type
_entity.pdbx_description
1 polymer ?
#
loop_
_entity_poly.entity_id
_entity_poly.type
_entity_poly.pdbx_seq_one_letter_code
_entity_poly.pdbx_strand_id
1 'polypeptide(L)'
;MTTPVGFILGTQEATPLEFWVAVSPGQVLRLDDVVEVQTHRPDGSGIVKFYGVVDYVRTLHEGTQFDTDTFLAKNGSLPVNVSYAAHIQVTRIEPEEYLPP
;
A
#
# COMPACT_ATOMS: atom_id res chain seq x y z
N MET A 1 -18.10 5.63 -9.25
CA MET A 1 -16.64 5.57 -9.08
C MET A 1 -16.36 4.44 -8.13
N THR A 2 -15.46 3.52 -8.47
CA THR A 2 -15.06 2.42 -7.59
C THR A 2 -14.27 2.99 -6.42
N THR A 3 -14.62 2.62 -5.19
CA THR A 3 -13.84 3.01 -4.01
C THR A 3 -12.49 2.28 -4.06
N PRO A 4 -11.35 2.99 -3.96
CA PRO A 4 -10.04 2.34 -3.97
C PRO A 4 -9.87 1.46 -2.73
N VAL A 5 -9.19 0.33 -2.90
CA VAL A 5 -8.87 -0.60 -1.80
C VAL A 5 -7.77 -0.05 -0.87
N GLY A 6 -7.01 0.95 -1.32
CA GLY A 6 -5.85 1.49 -0.61
C GLY A 6 -5.18 2.65 -1.34
N PHE A 7 -4.10 3.15 -0.75
CA PHE A 7 -3.25 4.22 -1.30
C PHE A 7 -1.78 3.88 -1.12
N ILE A 8 -0.91 4.39 -2.00
CA ILE A 8 0.54 4.17 -1.89
C ILE A 8 1.08 4.83 -0.61
N LEU A 9 1.94 4.11 0.11
CA LEU A 9 2.60 4.62 1.31
C LEU A 9 3.67 5.65 0.92
N GLY A 10 3.49 6.90 1.37
CA GLY A 10 4.51 7.96 1.20
C GLY A 10 5.72 7.84 2.15
N THR A 11 5.69 6.91 3.11
CA THR A 11 6.81 6.66 4.05
C THR A 11 7.73 5.53 3.61
N GLN A 12 7.42 4.88 2.48
CA GLN A 12 8.25 3.88 1.83
C GLN A 12 8.61 4.39 0.43
N GLU A 13 9.74 3.92 -0.10
CA GLU A 13 10.07 4.20 -1.49
C GLU A 13 9.02 3.57 -2.41
N ALA A 14 8.62 4.32 -3.44
CA ALA A 14 7.77 3.84 -4.51
C ALA A 14 8.53 3.99 -5.83
N THR A 15 8.64 2.90 -6.57
CA THR A 15 9.33 2.85 -7.86
C THR A 15 8.35 2.39 -8.94
N PRO A 16 8.70 2.53 -10.23
CA PRO A 16 7.88 1.97 -11.31
C PRO A 16 7.75 0.45 -11.26
N LEU A 17 8.63 -0.25 -10.54
CA LEU A 17 8.71 -1.71 -10.51
C LEU A 17 8.07 -2.30 -9.26
N GLU A 18 8.02 -1.54 -8.17
CA GLU A 18 7.45 -2.00 -6.91
C GLU A 18 7.12 -0.84 -5.97
N PHE A 19 6.14 -1.05 -5.11
CA PHE A 19 5.74 -0.07 -4.09
C PHE A 19 4.84 -0.72 -3.03
N TRP A 20 4.66 -0.01 -1.91
CA TRP A 20 3.76 -0.41 -0.85
C TRP A 20 2.42 0.32 -0.91
N VAL A 21 1.33 -0.39 -0.66
CA VAL A 21 -0.03 0.16 -0.52
C VAL A 21 -0.51 -0.01 0.91
N ALA A 22 -0.94 1.07 1.55
CA ALA A 22 -1.77 1.04 2.74
C ALA A 22 -3.18 0.62 2.35
N VAL A 23 -3.67 -0.46 2.94
CA VAL A 23 -5.00 -1.00 2.71
C VAL A 23 -6.00 -0.20 3.56
N SER A 24 -7.07 0.28 2.92
CA SER A 24 -8.10 1.07 3.59
C SER A 24 -8.86 0.23 4.63
N PRO A 25 -9.42 0.86 5.68
CA PRO A 25 -10.21 0.15 6.69
C PRO A 25 -11.36 -0.66 6.06
N GLY A 26 -11.46 -1.94 6.46
CA GLY A 26 -12.48 -2.86 5.94
C GLY A 26 -12.21 -3.42 4.54
N GLN A 27 -11.07 -3.08 3.91
CA GLN A 27 -10.60 -3.66 2.66
C GLN A 27 -9.56 -4.74 2.91
N VAL A 28 -9.30 -5.57 1.89
CA VAL A 28 -8.37 -6.69 1.97
C VAL A 28 -7.54 -6.77 0.69
N LEU A 29 -6.22 -6.97 0.84
CA LEU A 29 -5.29 -7.39 -0.21
C LEU A 29 -4.48 -8.61 0.26
N ARG A 30 -4.57 -9.71 -0.48
CA ARG A 30 -3.90 -10.98 -0.18
C ARG A 30 -2.77 -11.21 -1.15
N LEU A 31 -1.88 -12.11 -0.79
CA LEU A 31 -0.92 -12.68 -1.74
C LEU A 31 -1.66 -13.14 -3.00
N ASP A 32 -1.02 -12.93 -4.15
CA ASP A 32 -1.50 -13.25 -5.49
C ASP A 32 -2.70 -12.42 -6.00
N ASP A 33 -3.25 -11.49 -5.22
CA ASP A 33 -4.25 -10.56 -5.75
C ASP A 33 -3.59 -9.65 -6.82
N VAL A 34 -4.30 -9.43 -7.93
CA VAL A 34 -3.87 -8.52 -9.01
C VAL A 34 -4.50 -7.15 -8.79
N VAL A 35 -3.72 -6.09 -8.89
CA VAL A 35 -4.17 -4.71 -8.66
C VAL A 35 -3.92 -3.81 -9.86
N GLU A 36 -4.79 -2.81 -10.03
CA GLU A 36 -4.55 -1.63 -10.87
C GLU A 36 -4.33 -0.42 -9.94
N VAL A 37 -3.26 0.33 -10.18
CA VAL A 37 -2.98 1.60 -9.50
C VAL A 37 -2.92 2.70 -10.53
N GLN A 38 -3.55 3.83 -10.23
CA GLN A 38 -3.60 5.00 -11.10
C GLN A 38 -2.90 6.17 -10.43
N THR A 39 -1.95 6.77 -11.15
CA THR A 39 -1.27 7.98 -10.72
C THR A 39 -1.37 9.05 -11.80
N HIS A 40 -1.57 10.30 -11.37
CA HIS A 40 -1.49 11.44 -12.28
C HIS A 40 -0.04 11.74 -12.59
N ARG A 41 0.25 12.01 -13.86
CA ARG A 41 1.58 12.47 -14.25
C ARG A 41 1.94 13.75 -13.49
N PRO A 42 3.21 13.91 -13.06
CA PRO A 42 3.67 15.13 -12.40
C PRO A 42 3.48 16.39 -13.27
N ASP A 43 3.51 16.25 -14.59
CA ASP A 43 3.30 17.35 -15.54
C ASP A 43 1.82 17.65 -15.84
N GLY A 44 0.89 16.87 -15.27
CA GLY A 44 -0.55 17.00 -15.45
C GLY A 44 -1.10 16.49 -16.78
N SER A 45 -0.29 15.88 -17.65
CA SER A 45 -0.71 15.50 -19.01
C SER A 45 -1.57 14.24 -19.10
N GLY A 46 -1.80 13.54 -17.98
CA GLY A 46 -2.75 12.44 -17.90
C GLY A 46 -2.50 11.48 -16.75
N ILE A 47 -2.96 10.24 -16.91
CA ILE A 47 -2.81 9.17 -15.92
C ILE A 47 -1.82 8.12 -16.45
N VAL A 48 -1.02 7.56 -15.55
CA VAL A 48 -0.25 6.33 -15.72
C VAL A 48 -0.90 5.25 -14.86
N LYS A 49 -1.10 4.08 -15.44
CA LYS A 49 -1.64 2.91 -14.76
C LYS A 49 -0.54 1.88 -14.53
N PHE A 50 -0.49 1.34 -13.33
CA PHE A 50 0.41 0.26 -12.95
C PHE A 50 -0.44 -0.96 -12.64
N TYR A 51 -0.09 -2.10 -13.23
CA TYR A 51 -0.71 -3.38 -12.93
C TYR A 51 0.33 -4.26 -12.27
N GLY A 52 -0.02 -4.86 -11.14
CA GLY A 52 0.92 -5.64 -10.35
C GLY A 52 0.25 -6.75 -9.57
N VAL A 53 1.08 -7.61 -8.98
CA VAL A 53 0.65 -8.71 -8.11
C VAL A 53 1.13 -8.41 -6.70
N VAL A 54 0.28 -8.72 -5.72
CA VAL A 54 0.67 -8.66 -4.31
C VAL A 54 1.56 -9.85 -3.97
N ASP A 55 2.80 -9.59 -3.60
CA ASP A 55 3.82 -10.59 -3.26
C ASP A 55 4.18 -10.59 -1.77
N TYR A 56 3.78 -9.56 -1.01
CA TYR A 56 3.96 -9.48 0.43
C TYR A 56 2.82 -8.73 1.12
N VAL A 57 2.47 -9.15 2.34
CA VAL A 57 1.36 -8.60 3.13
C VAL A 57 1.77 -8.49 4.60
N ARG A 58 1.52 -7.35 5.25
CA ARG A 58 1.80 -7.14 6.69
C ARG A 58 0.75 -6.35 7.43
N THR A 59 0.66 -6.61 8.73
CA THR A 59 -0.06 -5.76 9.69
C THR A 59 0.88 -5.39 10.84
N LEU A 60 0.86 -4.12 11.25
CA LEU A 60 1.68 -3.61 12.36
C LEU A 60 0.84 -2.70 13.25
N HIS A 61 1.19 -2.58 14.52
CA HIS A 61 0.67 -1.50 15.37
C HIS A 61 1.48 -0.23 15.12
N GLU A 62 0.82 0.86 14.77
CA GLU A 62 1.46 2.15 14.58
C GLU A 62 1.95 2.70 15.92
N GLY A 63 3.16 3.27 15.93
CA GLY A 63 3.72 3.94 17.10
C GLY A 63 4.22 3.01 18.20
N THR A 64 4.25 1.69 18.00
CA THR A 64 4.88 0.75 18.94
C THR A 64 6.37 0.66 18.70
N GLN A 65 7.16 0.65 19.79
CA GLN A 65 8.62 0.51 19.71
C GLN A 65 9.09 -0.88 20.08
N PHE A 66 8.36 -1.57 20.97
CA PHE A 66 8.72 -2.89 21.46
C PHE A 66 7.64 -3.91 21.10
N ASP A 67 8.04 -5.13 20.75
CA ASP A 67 7.12 -6.20 20.38
C ASP A 67 6.05 -6.45 21.46
N THR A 68 6.45 -6.31 22.73
CA THR A 68 5.58 -6.47 23.91
C THR A 68 4.51 -5.40 24.05
N ASP A 69 4.62 -4.26 23.36
CA ASP A 69 3.60 -3.20 23.36
C ASP A 69 2.24 -3.71 22.86
N THR A 70 2.24 -4.80 22.08
CA THR A 70 1.04 -5.54 21.67
C THR A 70 0.13 -5.93 22.84
N PHE A 71 0.69 -6.30 24.00
CA PHE A 71 -0.10 -6.63 25.18
C PHE A 71 -0.75 -5.40 25.82
N LEU A 72 -0.06 -4.27 25.82
CA LEU A 72 -0.58 -2.98 26.29
C LEU A 72 -1.69 -2.47 25.37
N ALA A 73 -1.50 -2.59 24.06
CA ALA A 73 -2.50 -2.29 23.05
C ALA A 73 -3.76 -3.14 23.22
N LYS A 74 -3.61 -4.47 23.34
CA LYS A 74 -4.72 -5.40 23.55
C LYS A 74 -5.54 -5.08 24.80
N ASN A 75 -4.87 -4.64 25.87
CA ASN A 75 -5.53 -4.29 27.13
C ASN A 75 -6.00 -2.82 27.17
N GLY A 76 -5.94 -2.09 26.05
CA GLY A 76 -6.39 -0.70 25.93
C GLY A 76 -5.54 0.32 26.67
N SER A 77 -4.37 -0.10 27.17
CA SER A 77 -3.44 0.75 27.93
C SER A 77 -2.51 1.57 27.03
N LEU A 78 -2.39 1.19 25.76
CA LEU A 78 -1.65 1.94 24.73
C LEU A 78 -2.56 2.15 23.50
N PRO A 79 -2.92 3.39 23.15
CA PRO A 79 -3.73 3.65 21.97
C PRO A 79 -2.87 3.52 20.70
N VAL A 80 -3.11 2.47 19.92
CA VAL A 80 -2.42 2.20 18.66
C VAL A 80 -3.43 1.92 17.56
N ASN A 81 -3.07 2.23 16.31
CA ASN A 81 -3.83 1.82 15.13
C ASN A 81 -3.18 0.59 14.49
N VAL A 82 -3.97 -0.27 13.86
CA VAL A 82 -3.43 -1.33 13.02
C VAL A 82 -3.18 -0.77 11.62
N SER A 83 -1.92 -0.69 11.22
CA SER A 83 -1.50 -0.41 9.86
C SER A 83 -1.51 -1.71 9.07
N TYR A 84 -2.31 -1.78 8.01
CA TYR A 84 -2.35 -2.91 7.09
C TYR A 84 -1.76 -2.47 5.75
N ALA A 85 -0.70 -3.14 5.30
CA ALA A 85 -0.03 -2.81 4.04
C ALA A 85 0.29 -4.05 3.21
N ALA A 86 0.30 -3.87 1.90
CA ALA A 86 0.70 -4.87 0.91
C ALA A 86 1.83 -4.30 0.04
N HIS A 87 2.80 -5.14 -0.31
CA HIS A 87 3.79 -4.85 -1.34
C HIS A 87 3.24 -5.32 -2.69
N ILE A 88 3.47 -4.52 -3.72
CA ILE A 88 3.02 -4.79 -5.09
C ILE A 88 4.27 -4.89 -5.95
N GLN A 89 4.46 -6.02 -6.62
CA GLN A 89 5.42 -6.17 -7.70
C GLN A 89 4.73 -5.85 -9.03
N VAL A 90 5.20 -4.81 -9.73
CA VAL A 90 4.62 -4.34 -10.99
C VAL A 90 4.95 -5.31 -12.11
N THR A 91 3.94 -5.63 -12.90
CA THR A 91 4.05 -6.52 -14.08
C THR A 91 3.83 -5.78 -15.39
N ARG A 92 3.14 -4.62 -15.36
CA ARG A 92 2.85 -3.81 -16.53
C ARG A 92 2.55 -2.36 -16.19
N ILE A 93 2.92 -1.45 -17.08
CA ILE A 93 2.63 -0.02 -16.96
C ILE A 93 1.94 0.46 -18.25
N GLU A 94 0.92 1.31 -18.12
CA GLU A 94 0.19 1.91 -19.25
C GLU A 94 -0.03 3.43 -19.10
N PRO A 95 0.43 4.23 -20.07
CA PRO A 95 1.36 3.86 -21.14
C PRO A 95 2.70 3.40 -20.55
N GLU A 96 3.55 2.77 -21.38
CA GLU A 96 4.85 2.27 -20.94
C GLU A 96 5.80 3.43 -20.62
N GLU A 97 5.69 3.92 -19.40
CA GLU A 97 6.38 5.11 -18.89
C GLU A 97 6.81 4.84 -17.45
N TYR A 98 8.12 4.76 -17.23
CA TYR A 98 8.71 4.32 -15.96
C TYR A 98 8.86 5.47 -14.97
N LEU A 99 7.77 6.17 -14.69
CA LEU A 99 7.67 7.17 -13.61
C LEU A 99 7.27 6.49 -12.30
N PRO A 100 7.74 6.95 -11.13
CA PRO A 100 7.21 6.52 -9.86
C PRO A 100 5.70 6.81 -9.75
N PRO A 101 4.92 5.90 -9.15
CA PRO A 101 3.51 6.14 -8.88
C PRO A 101 3.29 7.07 -7.68
#